data_AF-A0A1C5CTK8-F1
#
_entry.id   AF-A0A1C5CTK8-F1
#
_cell.length_a   1.000
_cell.length_b   1.000
_cell.length_c   1.000
_cell.angle_alpha   90.00
_cell.angle_beta   90.00
_cell.angle_gamma   90.00
#
_symmetry.space_group_name_H-M   'P 1'
#
loop_
_entity.id
_entity.type
_entity.pdbx_description
1 polymer ?
#
loop_
_entity_poly.entity_id
_entity_poly.type
_entity_poly.pdbx_seq_one_letter_code
_entity_poly.pdbx_strand_id
1 'polypeptide(L)'
;MRLPADVTSVHEIPADYTPDPLGRRDDVRTAVTQACPEADLSDPARGELSGPTWSVELNIGSEDPVDSIMLHIRGSGGDVLTDVFRLAKALRCKVLDCANGDLITPGHTSGWEEFQEYRDRALGPSQ
;
A
#
# COMPACT_ATOMS: atom_id res chain seq x y z
N MET A 1 -4.05 -5.30 -3.44
CA MET A 1 -5.05 -6.07 -4.24
C MET A 1 -4.65 -7.54 -4.29
N ARG A 2 -5.56 -8.51 -4.17
CA ARG A 2 -5.19 -9.93 -4.34
C ARG A 2 -4.95 -10.22 -5.81
N LEU A 3 -3.76 -10.69 -6.13
CA LEU A 3 -3.35 -11.07 -7.48
C LEU A 3 -2.68 -12.44 -7.46
N PRO A 4 -2.77 -13.22 -8.56
CA PRO A 4 -2.01 -14.45 -8.70
C PRO A 4 -0.50 -14.24 -8.46
N ALA A 5 0.17 -15.24 -7.90
CA ALA A 5 1.55 -15.12 -7.45
C ALA A 5 2.53 -14.81 -8.59
N ASP A 6 2.25 -15.32 -9.77
CA ASP A 6 3.00 -15.18 -11.02
C ASP A 6 2.83 -13.82 -11.71
N VAL A 7 1.81 -13.04 -11.36
CA VAL A 7 1.61 -11.70 -11.94
C VAL A 7 2.67 -10.72 -11.44
N THR A 8 3.55 -10.27 -12.31
CA THR A 8 4.63 -9.32 -12.01
C THR A 8 4.37 -7.92 -12.54
N SER A 9 3.43 -7.77 -13.47
CA SER A 9 2.99 -6.47 -13.97
C SER A 9 1.47 -6.43 -14.10
N VAL A 10 0.88 -5.23 -13.99
CA VAL A 10 -0.57 -5.08 -14.19
C VAL A 10 -1.00 -5.40 -15.62
N HIS A 11 -0.09 -5.30 -16.59
CA HIS A 11 -0.38 -5.63 -17.99
C HIS A 11 -0.65 -7.13 -18.19
N GLU A 12 -0.27 -7.97 -17.23
CA GLU A 12 -0.56 -9.41 -17.21
C GLU A 12 -1.93 -9.71 -16.60
N ILE A 13 -2.58 -8.72 -15.99
CA ILE A 13 -3.92 -8.86 -15.40
C ILE A 13 -4.96 -8.75 -16.53
N PRO A 14 -5.81 -9.78 -16.72
CA PRO A 14 -6.91 -9.70 -17.67
C PRO A 14 -7.83 -8.51 -17.38
N ALA A 15 -8.36 -7.87 -18.44
CA ALA A 15 -9.24 -6.70 -18.27
C ALA A 15 -10.55 -7.01 -17.52
N ASP A 16 -10.98 -8.27 -17.52
CA ASP A 16 -12.14 -8.80 -16.82
C ASP A 16 -11.79 -9.46 -15.47
N TYR A 17 -10.54 -9.31 -15.01
CA TYR A 17 -10.12 -9.84 -13.72
C TYR A 17 -10.73 -9.05 -12.57
N THR A 18 -11.52 -9.74 -11.75
CA THR A 18 -12.02 -9.21 -10.49
C THR A 18 -11.22 -9.83 -9.35
N PRO A 19 -10.41 -9.07 -8.61
CA PRO A 19 -9.66 -9.58 -7.48
C PRO A 19 -10.61 -10.05 -6.36
N ASP A 20 -10.24 -11.13 -5.68
CA ASP A 20 -10.94 -11.53 -4.46
C ASP A 20 -10.79 -10.44 -3.39
N PRO A 21 -11.83 -10.21 -2.57
CA PRO A 21 -11.74 -9.28 -1.45
C PRO A 21 -10.60 -9.64 -0.49
N LEU A 22 -10.02 -8.63 0.15
CA LEU A 22 -9.02 -8.82 1.21
C LEU A 22 -9.58 -9.59 2.41
N GLY A 23 -10.88 -9.46 2.66
CA GLY A 23 -11.60 -10.19 3.70
C GLY A 23 -12.58 -9.29 4.44
N ARG A 24 -13.08 -9.77 5.58
CA ARG A 24 -13.96 -8.97 6.42
C ARG A 24 -13.21 -7.78 7.01
N ARG A 25 -13.90 -6.66 7.20
CA ARG A 25 -13.27 -5.43 7.70
C ARG A 25 -12.55 -5.63 9.04
N ASP A 26 -13.13 -6.40 9.96
CA ASP A 26 -12.52 -6.68 11.27
C ASP A 26 -11.28 -7.59 11.16
N ASP A 27 -11.28 -8.54 10.22
CA ASP A 27 -10.14 -9.41 9.95
C ASP A 27 -8.99 -8.62 9.32
N VAL A 28 -9.30 -7.71 8.40
CA VAL A 28 -8.33 -6.80 7.77
C VAL A 28 -7.70 -5.89 8.81
N ARG A 29 -8.52 -5.25 9.67
CA ARG A 29 -8.01 -4.40 10.76
C ARG A 29 -7.14 -5.18 11.73
N THR A 30 -7.54 -6.39 12.10
CA THR A 30 -6.74 -7.29 12.94
C THR A 30 -5.40 -7.62 12.29
N ALA A 31 -5.38 -7.94 10.99
CA ALA A 31 -4.16 -8.22 10.26
C ALA A 31 -3.22 -7.01 10.21
N VAL A 32 -3.76 -5.79 10.02
CA VAL A 32 -2.98 -4.55 10.08
C VAL A 32 -2.36 -4.35 11.45
N THR A 33 -3.14 -4.47 12.54
CA THR A 33 -2.61 -4.33 13.91
C THR A 33 -1.55 -5.37 14.25
N GLN A 34 -1.67 -6.60 13.76
CA GLN A 34 -0.65 -7.64 13.99
C GLN A 34 0.63 -7.38 13.20
N ALA A 35 0.51 -6.86 11.97
CA ALA A 35 1.66 -6.56 11.12
C ALA A 35 2.40 -5.29 11.57
N CYS A 36 1.66 -4.25 11.92
CA CYS A 36 2.17 -2.96 12.34
C CYS A 36 1.43 -2.52 13.61
N PRO A 37 1.86 -3.00 14.80
CA PRO A 37 1.26 -2.61 16.08
C PRO A 37 1.29 -1.11 16.36
N GLU A 38 2.20 -0.39 15.70
CA GLU A 38 2.35 1.07 15.71
C GLU A 38 1.31 1.83 14.87
N ALA A 39 0.49 1.13 14.07
CA ALA A 39 -0.58 1.76 13.30
C ALA A 39 -1.65 2.37 14.21
N ASP A 40 -1.96 3.65 14.02
CA ASP A 40 -3.16 4.24 14.60
C ASP A 40 -4.36 3.84 13.74
N LEU A 41 -5.27 3.05 14.34
CA LEU A 41 -6.54 2.65 13.74
C LEU A 41 -7.74 3.17 14.54
N SER A 42 -7.59 4.30 15.24
CA SER A 42 -8.68 4.92 16.01
C SER A 42 -9.90 5.27 15.15
N ASP A 43 -9.68 5.64 13.88
CA ASP A 43 -10.73 5.76 12.87
C ASP A 43 -11.16 4.37 12.35
N PRO A 44 -12.46 4.03 12.34
CA PRO A 44 -12.96 2.75 11.82
C PRO A 44 -12.72 2.49 10.32
N ALA A 45 -12.58 3.54 9.52
CA ALA A 45 -12.44 3.49 8.06
C ALA A 45 -11.04 3.88 7.56
N ARG A 46 -10.17 4.34 8.46
CA ARG A 46 -8.81 4.81 8.11
C ARG A 46 -7.78 4.30 9.10
N GLY A 47 -6.52 4.38 8.70
CA GLY A 47 -5.38 4.12 9.56
C GLY A 47 -4.23 5.05 9.23
N GLU A 48 -3.30 5.20 10.17
CA GLU A 48 -2.08 5.98 9.96
C GLU A 48 -0.86 5.21 10.46
N LEU A 49 0.20 5.24 9.65
CA LEU A 49 1.54 4.80 9.99
C LEU A 49 2.49 5.97 9.80
N SER A 50 3.44 6.12 10.70
CA SER A 50 4.46 7.17 10.60
C SER A 50 5.84 6.60 10.90
N GLY A 51 6.80 7.03 10.09
CA GLY A 51 8.22 6.85 10.33
C GLY A 51 8.90 8.20 10.56
N PRO A 52 10.24 8.21 10.65
CA PRO A 52 10.98 9.45 10.91
C PRO A 52 10.82 10.52 9.82
N THR A 53 10.73 10.11 8.56
CA THR A 53 10.71 11.00 7.38
C THR A 53 9.49 10.80 6.48
N TRP A 54 8.55 9.94 6.89
CA TRP A 54 7.41 9.56 6.07
C TRP A 54 6.15 9.31 6.90
N SER A 55 5.00 9.40 6.24
CA SER A 55 3.72 8.93 6.77
C SER A 55 2.91 8.23 5.69
N VAL A 56 2.11 7.25 6.11
CA VAL A 56 1.20 6.49 5.26
C VAL A 56 -0.19 6.56 5.87
N GLU A 57 -1.13 7.10 5.11
CA GLU A 57 -2.55 6.96 5.42
C GLU A 57 -3.08 5.70 4.74
N LEU A 58 -3.69 4.82 5.52
CA LEU A 58 -4.37 3.61 5.07
C LEU A 58 -5.86 3.90 4.93
N ASN A 59 -6.37 3.99 3.71
CA ASN A 59 -7.80 4.13 3.48
C ASN A 59 -8.43 2.75 3.32
N ILE A 60 -9.02 2.24 4.41
CA ILE A 60 -9.66 0.91 4.49
C ILE A 60 -11.11 0.98 4.00
N GLY A 61 -11.77 2.12 4.20
CA GLY A 61 -13.18 2.31 3.87
C GLY A 61 -14.14 1.68 4.87
N SER A 62 -15.44 1.81 4.56
CA SER A 62 -16.53 1.29 5.39
C SER A 62 -17.20 0.03 4.82
N GLU A 63 -16.73 -0.47 3.69
CA GLU A 63 -17.28 -1.65 3.03
C GLU A 63 -16.87 -2.94 3.75
N ASP A 64 -17.74 -3.96 3.66
CA ASP A 64 -17.50 -5.30 4.19
C ASP A 64 -18.13 -6.33 3.21
N PRO A 65 -17.33 -7.14 2.50
CA PRO A 65 -15.88 -7.28 2.63
C PRO A 65 -15.09 -6.08 2.06
N VAL A 66 -13.85 -5.93 2.51
CA VAL A 66 -12.91 -4.91 2.00
C VAL A 66 -12.22 -5.45 0.76
N ASP A 67 -12.36 -4.76 -0.38
CA ASP A 67 -11.76 -5.19 -1.65
C ASP A 67 -10.31 -4.75 -1.81
N SER A 68 -9.99 -3.54 -1.34
CA SER A 68 -8.65 -2.97 -1.40
C SER A 68 -8.44 -1.93 -0.31
N ILE A 69 -7.18 -1.61 -0.02
CA ILE A 69 -6.79 -0.47 0.82
C ILE A 69 -5.97 0.45 -0.05
N MET A 70 -6.35 1.72 -0.14
CA MET A 70 -5.55 2.74 -0.80
C MET A 70 -4.53 3.31 0.18
N LEU A 71 -3.26 3.34 -0.21
CA LEU A 71 -2.18 3.89 0.60
C LEU A 71 -1.79 5.27 0.06
N HIS A 72 -1.92 6.30 0.89
CA HIS A 72 -1.40 7.62 0.57
C HIS A 72 -0.10 7.84 1.32
N ILE A 73 1.01 7.73 0.58
CA ILE A 73 2.37 7.86 1.13
C ILE A 73 2.86 9.29 0.94
N ARG A 74 3.42 9.87 2.02
CA ARG A 74 4.04 11.20 2.04
C ARG A 74 5.42 11.11 2.67
N GLY A 75 6.28 12.07 2.35
CA GLY A 75 7.64 12.13 2.86
C GLY A 75 8.63 11.25 2.06
N SER A 76 9.84 11.10 2.56
CA SER A 76 10.97 10.52 1.84
C SER A 76 11.55 9.28 2.54
N GLY A 77 12.41 8.56 1.85
CA GLY A 77 13.10 7.37 2.37
C GLY A 77 12.53 6.06 1.82
N GLY A 78 13.38 5.06 1.70
CA GLY A 78 12.99 3.72 1.21
C GLY A 78 12.43 2.81 2.30
N ASP A 79 12.57 3.19 3.58
CA ASP A 79 12.13 2.43 4.73
C ASP A 79 10.60 2.28 4.78
N VAL A 80 9.84 3.25 4.29
CA VAL A 80 8.37 3.16 4.14
C VAL A 80 7.93 1.91 3.36
N LEU A 81 8.71 1.49 2.35
CA LEU A 81 8.37 0.31 1.56
C LEU A 81 8.48 -0.98 2.40
N THR A 82 9.29 -0.99 3.46
CA THR A 82 9.38 -2.13 4.38
C THR A 82 8.04 -2.38 5.05
N ASP A 83 7.38 -1.33 5.55
CA ASP A 83 6.07 -1.43 6.20
C ASP A 83 4.96 -1.71 5.19
N VAL A 84 5.02 -1.10 3.99
CA VAL A 84 4.09 -1.41 2.88
C VAL A 84 4.15 -2.89 2.50
N PHE A 85 5.34 -3.47 2.35
CA PHE A 85 5.49 -4.89 2.04
C PHE A 85 5.08 -5.79 3.21
N ARG A 86 5.30 -5.35 4.46
CA ARG A 86 4.83 -6.07 5.65
C ARG A 86 3.30 -6.18 5.65
N LEU A 87 2.61 -5.07 5.40
CA LEU A 87 1.15 -5.02 5.26
C LEU A 87 0.66 -5.89 4.11
N ALA A 88 1.27 -5.76 2.92
CA ALA A 88 0.90 -6.54 1.75
C ALA A 88 1.01 -8.05 2.01
N LYS A 89 2.10 -8.48 2.67
CA LYS A 89 2.29 -9.87 3.10
C LYS A 89 1.23 -10.33 4.09
N ALA A 90 0.91 -9.53 5.11
CA ALA A 90 -0.11 -9.86 6.10
C ALA A 90 -1.51 -10.02 5.49
N LEU A 91 -1.84 -9.16 4.52
CA LEU A 91 -3.11 -9.15 3.80
C LEU A 91 -3.13 -10.10 2.59
N ARG A 92 -2.01 -10.79 2.33
CA ARG A 92 -1.81 -11.71 1.20
C ARG A 92 -2.16 -11.07 -0.15
N CYS A 93 -1.69 -9.84 -0.33
CA CYS A 93 -2.01 -9.04 -1.50
C CYS A 93 -0.73 -8.45 -2.12
N LYS A 94 -0.85 -7.90 -3.34
CA LYS A 94 0.23 -7.18 -4.02
C LYS A 94 0.01 -5.67 -3.92
N VAL A 95 1.12 -4.93 -4.01
CA VAL A 95 1.17 -3.47 -3.98
C VAL A 95 1.11 -2.96 -5.41
N LEU A 96 0.12 -2.13 -5.69
CA LEU A 96 -0.08 -1.48 -6.99
C LEU A 96 0.36 -0.02 -6.87
N ASP A 97 1.30 0.39 -7.71
CA ASP A 97 1.59 1.79 -7.96
C ASP A 97 0.55 2.36 -8.91
N CYS A 98 -0.28 3.28 -8.41
CA CYS A 98 -1.32 3.92 -9.21
C CYS A 98 -0.77 5.02 -10.14
N ALA A 99 0.47 5.50 -9.93
CA ALA A 99 1.05 6.53 -10.78
C ALA A 99 1.54 5.96 -12.12
N ASN A 100 2.32 4.89 -12.05
CA ASN A 100 2.86 4.21 -13.23
C ASN A 100 1.98 3.05 -13.70
N GLY A 101 1.01 2.63 -12.88
CA GLY A 101 0.20 1.45 -13.16
C GLY A 101 1.08 0.19 -13.17
N ASP A 102 1.97 0.03 -12.20
CA ASP A 102 2.84 -1.15 -12.12
C ASP A 102 2.87 -1.74 -10.71
N LEU A 103 3.42 -2.95 -10.55
CA LEU A 103 3.56 -3.56 -9.24
C LEU A 103 4.87 -3.16 -8.56
N ILE A 104 4.76 -2.74 -7.30
CA ILE A 104 5.93 -2.50 -6.45
C ILE A 104 6.28 -3.82 -5.74
N THR A 105 7.53 -4.26 -5.85
CA THR A 105 8.03 -5.47 -5.18
C THR A 105 9.37 -5.22 -4.49
N PRO A 106 9.81 -6.06 -3.53
CA PRO A 106 11.08 -5.86 -2.83
C PRO A 106 12.34 -5.80 -3.71
N GLY A 107 12.26 -6.18 -5.00
CA GLY A 107 13.34 -6.05 -5.98
C GLY A 107 13.06 -5.06 -7.11
N HIS A 108 11.88 -4.42 -7.12
CA HIS A 108 11.45 -3.46 -8.13
C HIS A 108 10.69 -2.32 -7.43
N THR A 109 11.46 -1.33 -6.97
CA THR A 109 11.00 -0.18 -6.18
C THR A 109 11.01 1.13 -6.95
N SER A 110 11.34 1.09 -8.24
CA SER A 110 11.55 2.26 -9.10
C SER A 110 10.39 3.24 -9.08
N GLY A 111 9.13 2.78 -9.04
CA GLY A 111 7.96 3.67 -8.96
C GLY A 111 7.99 4.62 -7.75
N TRP A 112 8.46 4.15 -6.58
CA TRP A 112 8.61 5.00 -5.39
C TRP A 112 9.79 5.99 -5.52
N GLU A 113 10.89 5.55 -6.13
CA GLU A 113 12.07 6.39 -6.36
C GLU A 113 11.74 7.50 -7.38
N GLU A 114 11.11 7.15 -8.49
CA GLU A 114 10.63 8.08 -9.52
C GLU A 114 9.61 9.07 -8.97
N PHE A 115 8.69 8.61 -8.11
CA PHE A 115 7.76 9.50 -7.42
C PHE A 115 8.49 10.53 -6.55
N GLN A 116 9.49 10.11 -5.77
CA GLN A 116 10.27 11.02 -4.94
C GLN A 116 11.03 12.04 -5.80
N GLU A 117 11.69 11.61 -6.89
CA GLU A 117 12.38 12.51 -7.81
C GLU A 117 11.43 13.53 -8.45
N TYR A 118 10.26 13.08 -8.91
CA TYR A 118 9.24 13.95 -9.47
C TYR A 118 8.75 14.98 -8.44
N ARG A 119 8.41 14.52 -7.23
CA ARG A 119 7.94 15.38 -6.13
C ARG A 119 9.00 16.41 -5.77
N ASP A 120 10.25 16.00 -5.59
CA ASP A 120 11.33 16.89 -5.15
C ASP A 120 11.62 17.96 -6.21
N ARG A 121 11.47 17.63 -7.49
CA ARG A 121 11.53 18.61 -8.59
C ARG A 121 10.35 19.60 -8.57
N ALA A 122 9.15 19.13 -8.26
CA ALA A 122 7.92 19.95 -8.33
C ALA A 122 7.70 20.83 -7.09
N LEU A 123 8.03 20.31 -5.90
CA LEU A 123 7.67 20.89 -4.60
C LEU A 123 8.90 21.21 -3.72
N GLY A 124 10.09 20.79 -4.13
CA GLY A 124 11.29 20.78 -3.29
C GLY A 124 11.38 19.51 -2.43
N PRO A 125 12.56 19.23 -1.84
CA PRO A 125 12.79 18.03 -1.04
C PRO A 125 11.84 17.98 0.17
N SER A 126 11.29 16.80 0.46
CA SER A 126 10.59 16.57 1.74
C SER A 126 11.59 16.69 2.90
N GLN A 127 11.25 17.48 3.92
CA GLN A 127 12.08 17.70 5.11
C GLN A 127 12.11 16.49 6.04
#